data_AF-A0A816VK02-F1
#
_entry.id   AF-A0A816VK02-F1
#
_cell.length_a   1.000
_cell.length_b   1.000
_cell.length_c   1.000
_cell.angle_alpha   90.00
_cell.angle_beta   90.00
_cell.angle_gamma   90.00
#
_symmetry.space_group_name_H-M   'P 1'
#
loop_
_entity.id
_entity.type
_entity.pdbx_description
1 polymer ?
#
loop_
_entity_poly.entity_id
_entity_poly.type
_entity_poly.pdbx_seq_one_letter_code
_entity_poly.pdbx_strand_id
1 'polypeptide(L)'
;MPQNVGFYAFGKEDVPDNVKFKSKEKYPKKLLVWLALSAKEYHAGDEYIFWPDLASSHYENKTTRWLHEQNIKFVPKQDNPPNVPQARPIEDFWSILAGKVYEGGWEAKTELQLKRRIYQKIKEIDMNVVQHMMMSIRTKLRKIEDKGPFSLV
;
A
#
# COMPACT_ATOMS: atom_id res chain seq x y z
N MET A 1 5.60 -31.25 0.92
CA MET A 1 5.52 -29.81 0.62
C MET A 1 6.85 -29.18 1.00
N PRO A 2 7.65 -28.62 0.08
CA PRO A 2 8.87 -27.91 0.46
C PRO A 2 8.49 -26.60 1.14
N GLN A 3 8.79 -26.49 2.43
CA GLN A 3 8.48 -25.32 3.24
C GLN A 3 9.35 -24.13 2.79
N ASN A 4 8.77 -22.94 2.76
CA ASN A 4 9.40 -21.71 2.33
C ASN A 4 10.28 -21.15 3.49
N VAL A 5 11.31 -21.90 3.88
CA VAL A 5 12.06 -21.82 5.17
C VAL A 5 12.79 -20.48 5.41
N GLY A 6 12.90 -19.61 4.41
CA GLY A 6 13.75 -18.40 4.49
C GLY A 6 13.03 -17.07 4.65
N PHE A 7 11.71 -17.00 4.44
CA PHE A 7 11.00 -15.72 4.27
C PHE A 7 9.81 -15.52 5.20
N TYR A 8 9.38 -16.55 5.93
CA TYR A 8 8.28 -16.49 6.87
C TYR A 8 8.77 -16.91 8.26
N ALA A 9 8.42 -16.13 9.28
CA ALA A 9 8.54 -16.55 10.66
C ALA A 9 7.12 -16.80 11.19
N PHE A 10 6.91 -17.95 11.83
CA PHE A 10 5.60 -18.34 12.37
C PHE A 10 5.26 -17.55 13.64
N GLY A 11 6.27 -17.19 14.44
CA GLY A 11 6.16 -16.29 15.58
C GLY A 11 7.21 -15.18 15.56
N LYS A 12 6.93 -14.10 16.30
CA LYS A 12 7.87 -12.97 16.50
C LYS A 12 9.16 -13.42 17.23
N GLU A 13 9.11 -14.55 17.92
CA GLU A 13 10.24 -15.14 18.64
C GLU A 13 11.19 -15.90 17.70
N ASP A 14 10.70 -16.36 16.54
CA ASP A 14 11.48 -17.11 15.56
C ASP A 14 12.27 -16.18 14.61
N VAL A 15 12.10 -14.86 14.75
CA VAL A 15 12.79 -13.85 13.95
C VAL A 15 14.13 -13.50 14.63
N PRO A 16 15.28 -13.68 13.95
CA PRO A 16 16.58 -13.30 14.50
C PRO A 16 16.63 -11.84 14.95
N ASP A 17 17.30 -11.55 16.07
CA ASP A 17 17.37 -10.21 16.68
C ASP A 17 17.94 -9.15 15.73
N ASN A 18 18.93 -9.52 14.92
CA ASN A 18 19.52 -8.66 13.90
C ASN A 18 18.54 -8.30 12.75
N VAL A 19 17.41 -9.00 12.65
CA VAL A 19 16.28 -8.67 11.77
C VAL A 19 15.19 -7.93 12.56
N LYS A 20 14.87 -8.40 13.78
CA LYS A 20 13.83 -7.85 14.67
C LYS A 20 14.09 -6.41 15.09
N PHE A 21 15.34 -6.07 15.39
CA PHE A 21 15.75 -4.77 15.91
C PHE A 21 16.50 -3.92 14.89
N LYS A 22 16.50 -4.32 13.61
CA LYS A 22 17.13 -3.54 12.55
C LYS A 22 16.37 -2.23 12.36
N SER A 23 16.94 -1.13 12.84
CA SER A 23 16.44 0.20 12.51
C SER A 23 16.62 0.41 11.00
N LYS A 24 15.50 0.53 10.30
CA LYS A 24 15.45 1.00 8.92
C LYS A 24 14.71 2.32 8.92
N GLU A 25 15.24 3.31 8.20
CA GLU A 25 14.45 4.48 7.84
C GLU A 25 13.22 3.97 7.08
N LYS A 26 12.04 4.09 7.71
CA LYS A 26 10.82 3.41 7.27
C LYS A 26 10.31 3.96 5.93
N TYR A 27 10.68 5.19 5.59
CA TYR A 27 10.57 5.71 4.24
C TYR A 27 11.94 6.12 3.71
N PRO A 28 12.57 5.27 2.89
CA PRO A 28 13.65 5.77 2.08
C PRO A 28 13.09 6.94 1.26
N LYS A 29 13.84 8.06 1.20
CA LYS A 29 13.53 9.27 0.41
C LYS A 29 12.91 8.95 -0.96
N LYS A 30 13.27 7.80 -1.54
CA LYS A 30 12.73 7.24 -2.79
C LYS A 30 11.20 7.13 -2.85
N LEU A 31 10.50 6.68 -1.80
CA LEU A 31 9.02 6.58 -1.83
C LEU A 31 8.38 7.97 -1.88
N LEU A 32 8.90 8.87 -1.05
CA LEU A 32 8.48 10.28 -1.04
C LEU A 32 8.73 10.90 -2.41
N VAL A 33 9.95 10.77 -2.96
CA VAL A 33 10.27 11.24 -4.32
C VAL A 33 9.31 10.66 -5.37
N TRP A 34 8.93 9.39 -5.29
CA TRP A 34 8.00 8.78 -6.23
C TRP A 34 6.57 9.34 -6.11
N LEU A 35 6.10 9.61 -4.89
CA LEU A 35 4.82 10.29 -4.65
C LEU A 35 4.84 11.73 -5.21
N ALA A 36 5.93 12.47 -5.02
CA ALA A 36 6.05 13.82 -5.61
C ALA A 36 6.16 13.78 -7.13
N LEU A 37 6.91 12.84 -7.70
CA LEU A 37 7.05 12.71 -9.16
C LEU A 37 5.72 12.30 -9.79
N SER A 38 5.04 11.29 -9.25
CA SER A 38 3.73 10.89 -9.77
C SER A 38 2.69 12.01 -9.68
N ALA A 39 2.66 12.76 -8.56
CA ALA A 39 1.80 13.93 -8.43
C ALA A 39 2.12 15.03 -9.45
N LYS A 40 3.40 15.31 -9.69
CA LYS A 40 3.84 16.38 -10.61
C LYS A 40 3.84 15.98 -12.08
N GLU A 41 3.92 14.69 -12.38
CA GLU A 41 4.00 14.17 -13.76
C GLU A 41 2.64 13.72 -14.27
N TYR A 42 1.87 12.99 -13.45
CA TYR A 42 0.59 12.42 -13.86
C TYR A 42 -0.63 13.23 -13.41
N HIS A 43 -0.46 14.14 -12.45
CA HIS A 43 -1.54 14.92 -11.85
C HIS A 43 -1.24 16.43 -11.84
N ALA A 44 -0.41 16.90 -12.76
CA ALA A 44 -0.08 18.31 -12.90
C ALA A 44 -1.33 19.12 -13.25
N GLY A 45 -1.84 19.90 -12.30
CA GLY A 45 -3.06 20.70 -12.48
C GLY A 45 -4.36 19.96 -12.16
N ASP A 46 -4.29 18.69 -11.76
CA ASP A 46 -5.44 17.94 -11.27
C ASP A 46 -5.73 18.26 -9.79
N GLU A 47 -7.01 18.28 -9.43
CA GLU A 47 -7.42 18.22 -8.03
C GLU A 47 -7.35 16.77 -7.53
N TYR A 48 -6.24 16.41 -6.88
CA TYR A 48 -6.06 15.11 -6.23
C TYR A 48 -5.88 15.26 -4.72
N ILE A 49 -6.14 14.17 -3.99
CA ILE A 49 -5.80 14.03 -2.58
C ILE A 49 -5.08 12.69 -2.38
N PHE A 50 -3.90 12.74 -1.77
CA PHE A 50 -3.17 11.54 -1.38
C PHE A 50 -3.80 10.93 -0.12
N TRP A 51 -4.27 9.69 -0.21
CA TRP A 51 -4.86 8.98 0.94
C TRP A 51 -3.94 7.84 1.39
N PRO A 52 -3.03 8.08 2.35
CA PRO A 52 -2.16 7.03 2.89
C PRO A 52 -2.92 6.10 3.84
N ASP A 53 -2.35 4.92 4.11
CA ASP A 53 -2.81 4.08 5.20
C ASP A 53 -2.49 4.70 6.58
N LEU A 54 -2.98 4.08 7.66
CA LEU A 54 -2.83 4.59 9.04
C LEU A 54 -1.52 4.21 9.74
N ALA A 55 -0.54 3.65 9.03
CA ALA A 55 0.73 3.34 9.66
C ALA A 55 1.37 4.61 10.22
N SER A 56 1.82 4.54 11.48
CA SER A 56 2.33 5.69 12.25
C SER A 56 3.37 6.53 11.51
N SER A 57 4.14 5.87 10.66
CA SER A 57 5.19 6.47 9.89
C SER A 57 4.66 7.41 8.78
N HIS A 58 3.51 7.14 8.16
CA HIS A 58 2.92 8.04 7.15
C HIS A 58 2.53 9.40 7.76
N TYR A 59 2.28 9.40 9.07
CA TYR A 59 1.88 10.57 9.84
C TYR A 59 3.00 11.09 10.76
N GLU A 60 4.23 10.59 10.60
CA GLU A 60 5.39 11.13 11.32
C GLU A 60 5.71 12.55 10.85
N ASN A 61 6.15 13.42 11.75
CA ASN A 61 6.47 14.83 11.48
C ASN A 61 7.36 15.03 10.25
N LYS A 62 8.36 14.17 10.05
CA LYS A 62 9.26 14.26 8.89
C LYS A 62 8.51 14.03 7.57
N THR A 63 7.61 13.04 7.56
CA THR A 63 6.80 12.67 6.40
C THR A 63 5.78 13.76 6.06
N THR A 64 4.99 14.20 7.04
CA THR A 64 3.96 15.21 6.84
C THR A 64 4.56 16.55 6.45
N ARG A 65 5.67 16.97 7.09
CA ARG A 65 6.41 18.16 6.71
C ARG A 65 6.85 18.12 5.25
N TRP A 66 7.42 16.99 4.80
CA TRP A 66 7.84 16.84 3.42
C TRP A 66 6.65 16.91 2.43
N LEU A 67 5.50 16.30 2.76
CA LEU A 67 4.29 16.39 1.94
C LEU A 67 3.83 17.85 1.79
N HIS A 68 3.84 18.62 2.89
CA HIS A 68 3.52 20.04 2.88
C HIS A 68 4.54 20.85 2.03
N GLU A 69 5.84 20.61 2.20
CA GLU A 69 6.90 21.27 1.42
C GLU A 69 6.78 20.98 -0.09
N GLN A 70 6.23 19.83 -0.47
CA GLN A 70 5.96 19.48 -1.87
C GLN A 70 4.58 19.91 -2.38
N ASN A 71 3.78 20.60 -1.56
CA ASN A 71 2.41 21.00 -1.87
C ASN A 71 1.50 19.82 -2.25
N ILE A 72 1.69 18.67 -1.61
CA ILE A 72 0.88 17.46 -1.81
C ILE A 72 -0.27 17.50 -0.80
N LYS A 73 -1.51 17.61 -1.29
CA LYS A 73 -2.73 17.46 -0.46
C LYS A 73 -2.83 16.02 0.00
N PHE A 74 -3.09 15.77 1.29
CA PHE A 74 -3.25 14.42 1.82
C PHE A 74 -4.35 14.34 2.89
N VAL A 75 -4.92 13.16 3.10
CA VAL A 75 -5.94 12.91 4.13
C VAL A 75 -5.30 12.95 5.53
N PRO A 76 -5.67 13.92 6.39
CA PRO A 76 -5.15 14.03 7.75
C PRO A 76 -5.48 12.81 8.59
N LYS A 77 -4.70 12.57 9.65
CA LYS A 77 -4.86 11.38 10.50
C LYS A 77 -6.24 11.30 11.15
N GLN A 78 -6.76 12.45 11.60
CA GLN A 78 -8.07 12.54 12.24
C GLN A 78 -9.24 12.21 11.31
N ASP A 79 -9.05 12.41 9.99
CA ASP A 79 -10.06 12.15 8.97
C ASP A 79 -9.89 10.77 8.30
N ASN A 80 -8.85 10.03 8.68
CA ASN A 80 -8.58 8.67 8.20
C ASN A 80 -9.03 7.67 9.28
N PRO A 81 -10.21 7.03 9.14
CA PRO A 81 -10.76 6.21 10.21
C PRO A 81 -9.93 4.94 10.44
N PRO A 82 -9.64 4.57 11.71
CA PRO A 82 -8.96 3.32 12.04
C PRO A 82 -9.85 2.11 11.78
N ASN A 83 -9.21 0.97 11.47
CA ASN A 83 -9.87 -0.33 11.32
C ASN A 83 -10.93 -0.39 10.21
N VAL A 84 -10.73 0.34 9.10
CA VAL A 84 -11.60 0.28 7.91
C VAL A 84 -10.85 -0.16 6.64
N PRO A 85 -10.10 -1.28 6.64
CA PRO A 85 -9.38 -1.77 5.46
C PRO A 85 -10.28 -1.99 4.24
N GLN A 86 -11.55 -2.37 4.44
CA GLN A 86 -12.55 -2.56 3.40
C GLN A 86 -12.89 -1.28 2.61
N ALA A 87 -12.58 -0.10 3.17
CA ALA A 87 -12.71 1.18 2.47
C ALA A 87 -11.50 1.50 1.58
N ARG A 88 -10.41 0.72 1.67
CA ARG A 88 -9.12 1.03 1.05
C ARG A 88 -8.88 0.16 -0.18
N PRO A 89 -9.02 0.70 -1.40
CA PRO A 89 -8.71 -0.02 -2.64
C PRO A 89 -7.33 -0.64 -2.72
N ILE A 90 -6.36 -0.06 -2.02
CA ILE A 90 -4.98 -0.55 -2.06
C ILE A 90 -4.85 -1.97 -1.48
N GLU A 91 -5.70 -2.35 -0.52
CA GLU A 91 -5.72 -3.71 0.04
C GLU A 91 -6.24 -4.73 -0.99
N ASP A 92 -7.29 -4.37 -1.73
CA ASP A 92 -7.84 -5.16 -2.83
C ASP A 92 -6.79 -5.30 -3.96
N PHE A 93 -6.09 -4.20 -4.28
CA PHE A 93 -5.02 -4.18 -5.28
C PHE A 93 -3.85 -5.08 -4.89
N TRP A 94 -3.38 -5.04 -3.63
CA TRP A 94 -2.33 -5.93 -3.16
C TRP A 94 -2.73 -7.40 -3.23
N SER A 95 -3.99 -7.72 -2.91
CA SER A 95 -4.53 -9.07 -3.02
C SER A 95 -4.49 -9.60 -4.46
N ILE A 96 -4.91 -8.78 -5.43
CA ILE A 96 -4.86 -9.13 -6.86
C ILE A 96 -3.41 -9.30 -7.35
N LEU A 97 -2.53 -8.37 -6.99
CA LEU A 97 -1.13 -8.45 -7.39
C LEU A 97 -0.44 -9.68 -6.78
N ALA A 98 -0.69 -9.98 -5.50
CA ALA A 98 -0.16 -11.16 -4.84
C ALA A 98 -0.66 -12.45 -5.54
N GLY A 99 -1.96 -12.53 -5.84
CA GLY A 99 -2.53 -13.65 -6.59
C GLY A 99 -1.82 -13.87 -7.94
N LYS A 100 -1.56 -12.80 -8.69
CA LYS A 100 -0.81 -12.86 -9.96
C LYS A 100 0.67 -13.23 -9.79
N VAL A 101 1.31 -12.75 -8.72
CA VAL A 101 2.73 -13.04 -8.45
C VAL A 101 2.94 -14.53 -8.16
N TYR A 102 2.08 -15.11 -7.33
CA TYR A 102 2.17 -16.49 -6.84
C TYR A 102 1.33 -17.51 -7.64
N GLU A 103 0.72 -17.07 -8.74
CA GLU A 103 -0.04 -17.91 -9.67
C GLU A 103 0.74 -19.17 -10.09
N GLY A 104 0.06 -20.31 -10.13
CA GLY A 104 0.66 -21.60 -10.49
C GLY A 104 1.63 -22.17 -9.44
N GLY A 105 1.55 -21.71 -8.19
CA GLY A 105 2.47 -22.14 -7.13
C GLY A 105 3.88 -21.60 -7.31
N TRP A 106 4.03 -20.48 -8.04
CA TRP A 106 5.32 -19.84 -8.22
C TRP A 106 5.87 -19.35 -6.88
N GLU A 107 7.16 -19.52 -6.63
CA GLU A 107 7.83 -19.04 -5.43
C GLU A 107 9.13 -18.33 -5.78
N ALA A 108 9.40 -17.21 -5.10
CA ALA A 108 10.69 -16.54 -5.21
C ALA A 108 11.76 -17.30 -4.41
N LYS A 109 12.95 -17.50 -5.01
CA LYS A 109 14.13 -18.01 -4.28
C LYS A 109 15.09 -16.90 -3.86
N THR A 110 14.94 -15.69 -4.42
CA THR A 110 15.72 -14.50 -4.04
C THR A 110 14.85 -13.24 -4.07
N GLU A 111 15.26 -12.21 -3.33
CA GLU A 111 14.62 -10.89 -3.36
C GLU A 111 14.60 -10.29 -4.77
N LEU A 112 15.68 -10.50 -5.55
CA LEU A 112 15.76 -10.00 -6.93
C LEU A 112 14.74 -10.67 -7.84
N GLN A 113 14.52 -11.98 -7.71
CA GLN A 113 13.49 -12.70 -8.45
C GLN A 113 12.09 -12.17 -8.08
N LEU A 114 11.82 -11.98 -6.79
CA LEU A 114 10.55 -11.45 -6.32
C LEU A 114 10.27 -10.06 -6.90
N LYS A 115 11.25 -9.13 -6.82
CA LYS A 115 11.12 -7.79 -7.40
C LYS A 115 10.83 -7.82 -8.89
N ARG A 116 11.59 -8.62 -9.66
CA ARG A 116 11.37 -8.76 -11.11
C ARG A 116 9.97 -9.29 -11.43
N ARG A 117 9.51 -10.30 -10.69
CA ARG A 117 8.17 -10.87 -10.84
C ARG A 117 7.08 -9.84 -10.54
N ILE A 118 7.22 -9.07 -9.46
CA ILE A 118 6.28 -7.99 -9.12
C ILE A 118 6.20 -6.96 -10.26
N TYR A 119 7.34 -6.47 -10.77
CA TYR A 119 7.36 -5.52 -11.88
C TYR A 119 6.80 -6.07 -13.19
N GLN A 120 6.91 -7.38 -13.41
CA GLN A 120 6.27 -8.03 -14.56
C GLN A 120 4.76 -8.09 -14.37
N LYS A 121 4.30 -8.61 -13.22
CA LYS A 121 2.88 -8.85 -12.95
C LYS A 121 2.05 -7.58 -12.77
N ILE A 122 2.65 -6.50 -12.26
CA ILE A 122 1.94 -5.21 -12.16
C ILE A 122 1.58 -4.65 -13.54
N LYS A 123 2.39 -4.90 -14.58
CA LYS A 123 2.12 -4.46 -15.96
C LYS A 123 1.01 -5.28 -16.63
N GLU A 124 0.67 -6.44 -16.08
CA GLU A 124 -0.42 -7.30 -16.55
C GLU A 124 -1.77 -6.95 -15.90
N ILE A 125 -1.80 -6.01 -14.94
CA ILE A 125 -3.05 -5.55 -14.32
C ILE A 125 -3.67 -4.50 -15.25
N ASP A 126 -4.87 -4.77 -15.72
CA ASP A 126 -5.65 -3.83 -16.54
C ASP A 126 -5.95 -2.56 -15.74
N MET A 127 -5.70 -1.39 -16.34
CA MET A 127 -5.99 -0.09 -15.76
C MET A 127 -7.47 0.06 -15.40
N ASN A 128 -8.38 -0.57 -16.14
CA ASN A 128 -9.81 -0.56 -15.85
C ASN A 128 -10.11 -1.14 -14.44
N VAL A 129 -9.33 -2.13 -13.99
CA VAL A 129 -9.48 -2.71 -12.64
C VAL A 129 -9.19 -1.64 -11.59
N VAL A 130 -8.09 -0.90 -11.76
CA VAL A 130 -7.68 0.17 -10.83
C VAL A 130 -8.70 1.31 -10.84
N GLN A 131 -9.16 1.73 -12.01
CA GLN A 131 -10.17 2.78 -12.16
C GLN A 131 -11.49 2.40 -11.48
N HIS A 132 -12.00 1.18 -11.71
CA HIS A 132 -13.23 0.71 -11.07
C HIS A 132 -13.11 0.65 -9.54
N MET A 133 -11.97 0.22 -9.00
CA MET A 133 -11.73 0.24 -7.55
C MET A 133 -11.87 1.65 -6.99
N MET A 134 -11.24 2.64 -7.64
CA MET A 134 -11.30 4.04 -7.22
C MET A 134 -12.70 4.64 -7.35
N MET A 135 -13.42 4.35 -8.44
CA MET A 135 -14.81 4.81 -8.65
C MET A 135 -15.77 4.31 -7.55
N SER A 136 -15.51 3.12 -6.99
CA SER A 136 -16.35 2.52 -5.96
C SER A 136 -16.19 3.15 -4.57
N ILE A 137 -15.12 3.91 -4.31
CA ILE A 137 -14.77 4.45 -2.98
C ILE A 137 -15.94 5.24 -2.40
N ARG A 138 -16.51 6.19 -3.16
CA ARG A 138 -17.58 7.05 -2.66
C ARG A 138 -18.78 6.23 -2.17
N THR A 139 -19.17 5.22 -2.94
CA THR A 139 -20.30 4.34 -2.59
C THR A 139 -19.96 3.48 -1.37
N LYS A 140 -18.73 2.96 -1.28
CA LYS A 140 -18.25 2.22 -0.11
C LYS A 140 -18.30 3.08 1.16
N LEU A 141 -17.77 4.30 1.10
CA LEU A 141 -17.75 5.23 2.23
C LEU A 141 -19.16 5.61 2.71
N ARG A 142 -20.09 5.92 1.79
CA ARG A 142 -21.49 6.19 2.15
C ARG A 142 -22.16 5.00 2.85
N LYS A 143 -21.95 3.78 2.34
CA LYS A 143 -22.46 2.57 3.00
C LYS A 143 -21.89 2.40 4.40
N ILE A 144 -20.60 2.67 4.58
CA ILE A 144 -19.96 2.61 5.90
C ILE A 144 -20.52 3.68 6.84
N GLU A 145 -20.74 4.89 6.34
CA GLU A 145 -21.37 5.98 7.10
C GLU A 145 -22.80 5.60 7.55
N ASP A 146 -23.62 5.08 6.64
CA ASP A 146 -25.03 4.76 6.91
C ASP A 146 -25.23 3.50 7.77
N LYS A 147 -24.41 2.46 7.54
CA LYS A 147 -24.64 1.09 8.03
C LYS A 147 -23.46 0.49 8.80
N GLY A 148 -22.41 1.27 8.98
CA GLY A 148 -21.20 0.83 9.66
C GLY A 148 -20.23 0.04 8.77
N PRO A 149 -19.00 -0.20 9.28
CA PRO A 149 -17.89 -0.81 8.53
C PRO A 149 -18.17 -2.21 7.98
N PHE A 150 -19.01 -3.01 8.65
CA PHE A 150 -19.32 -4.38 8.25
C PHE A 150 -20.32 -4.49 7.10
N SER A 151 -20.87 -3.37 6.62
CA SER A 151 -21.81 -3.34 5.51
C SER A 151 -21.21 -3.67 4.13
N LEU A 152 -19.89 -3.81 4.04
CA LEU A 152 -19.15 -4.13 2.83
C LEU A 152 -18.66 -5.59 2.76
N VAL A 153 -18.92 -6.38 3.80
CA VAL A 153 -18.48 -7.77 3.95
C VAL A 153 -19.63 -8.72 3.59
#